data_AF-A0A0C1FJJ9-F1
#
_entry.id   AF-A0A0C1FJJ9-F1
#
_cell.length_a   1.000
_cell.length_b   1.000
_cell.length_c   1.000
_cell.angle_alpha   90.00
_cell.angle_beta   90.00
_cell.angle_gamma   90.00
#
_symmetry.space_group_name_H-M   'P 1'
#
loop_
_entity.id
_entity.type
_entity.pdbx_description
1 polymer ?
#
loop_
_entity_poly.entity_id
_entity_poly.type
_entity_poly.pdbx_seq_one_letter_code
_entity_poly.pdbx_strand_id
1 'polypeptide(L)'
;MLTSQELTDAYERFDDDRIIRIATFESKSLREIAVPILENEIKTRNLPKELLEWIKLERHFFKGSELGMLKGRIRNSTCSNCAAKRKPIMGFHIHHCSVWNFPKEMKVLLCENCGKKLRNKNYKIAATLGWASKTGFLQVPYYFISELIDSFKFEKISNQIIEDFIFENTGLLRQQGIDKMEKIIQQYNSNQMHAQKPEIPSMVDFI
;
A
#
# COMPACT_ATOMS: atom_id res chain seq x y z
N MET A 1 -16.04 -20.62 12.23
CA MET A 1 -14.83 -19.90 12.69
C MET A 1 -13.87 -20.96 13.20
N LEU A 2 -12.57 -20.87 12.90
CA LEU A 2 -11.60 -21.80 13.47
C LEU A 2 -11.44 -21.53 14.97
N THR A 3 -11.48 -22.60 15.76
CA THR A 3 -11.17 -22.62 17.19
C THR A 3 -9.67 -22.47 17.41
N SER A 4 -9.25 -22.20 18.65
CA SER A 4 -7.82 -22.13 19.00
C SER A 4 -7.10 -23.45 18.69
N GLN A 5 -7.76 -24.58 18.89
CA GLN A 5 -7.19 -25.91 18.64
C GLN A 5 -6.96 -26.14 17.13
N GLU A 6 -7.96 -25.87 16.30
CA GLU A 6 -7.84 -26.04 14.85
C GLU A 6 -6.77 -25.13 14.23
N LEU A 7 -6.53 -23.95 14.83
CA LEU A 7 -5.44 -23.06 14.44
C LEU A 7 -4.07 -23.62 14.84
N THR A 8 -3.93 -24.15 16.05
CA THR A 8 -2.69 -24.81 16.48
C THR A 8 -2.36 -25.97 15.54
N ASP A 9 -3.31 -26.88 15.32
CA ASP A 9 -3.13 -28.05 14.45
C ASP A 9 -2.79 -27.65 13.00
N ALA A 10 -3.28 -26.51 12.53
CA ALA A 10 -2.94 -26.00 11.20
C ALA A 10 -1.50 -25.46 11.14
N TYR A 11 -1.07 -24.72 12.17
CA TYR A 11 0.25 -24.11 12.23
C TYR A 11 1.35 -25.16 12.44
N GLU A 12 1.09 -26.19 13.26
CA GLU A 12 1.98 -27.35 13.42
C GLU A 12 2.27 -28.06 12.08
N ARG A 13 1.29 -28.10 11.18
CA ARG A 13 1.42 -28.70 9.84
C ARG A 13 2.16 -27.82 8.82
N PHE A 14 2.38 -26.56 9.11
CA PHE A 14 3.12 -25.67 8.21
C PHE A 14 4.62 -25.93 8.29
N ASP A 15 5.30 -25.78 7.17
CA ASP A 15 6.76 -25.75 7.12
C ASP A 15 7.31 -24.43 7.66
N ASP A 16 8.61 -24.41 7.96
CA ASP A 16 9.28 -23.24 8.52
C ASP A 16 9.18 -22.03 7.58
N ASP A 17 9.28 -22.25 6.26
CA ASP A 17 9.11 -21.22 5.25
C ASP A 17 7.73 -20.57 5.32
N ARG A 18 6.66 -21.34 5.53
CA ARG A 18 5.30 -20.82 5.68
C ARG A 18 5.16 -20.06 7.00
N ILE A 19 5.72 -20.55 8.11
CA ILE A 19 5.72 -19.84 9.39
C ILE A 19 6.47 -18.49 9.27
N ILE A 20 7.63 -18.48 8.62
CA ILE A 20 8.40 -17.26 8.33
C ILE A 20 7.58 -16.30 7.47
N ARG A 21 6.99 -16.77 6.37
CA ARG A 21 6.15 -15.93 5.50
C ARG A 21 4.98 -15.30 6.26
N ILE A 22 4.29 -16.07 7.08
CA ILE A 22 3.17 -15.56 7.90
C ILE A 22 3.68 -14.49 8.87
N ALA A 23 4.79 -14.74 9.57
CA ALA A 23 5.38 -13.79 10.51
C ALA A 23 5.83 -12.49 9.83
N THR A 24 6.45 -12.58 8.66
CA THR A 24 7.00 -11.42 7.94
C THR A 24 5.92 -10.60 7.25
N PHE A 25 4.94 -11.23 6.59
CA PHE A 25 4.03 -10.53 5.66
C PHE A 25 2.56 -10.49 6.12
N GLU A 26 2.12 -11.46 6.93
CA GLU A 26 0.70 -11.62 7.26
C GLU A 26 0.37 -11.22 8.72
N SER A 27 1.39 -11.12 9.59
CA SER A 27 1.27 -10.93 11.05
C SER A 27 0.41 -9.74 11.48
N LYS A 28 0.42 -8.65 10.71
CA LYS A 28 -0.43 -7.47 10.92
C LYS A 28 -1.93 -7.80 10.88
N SER A 29 -2.35 -8.69 9.99
CA SER A 29 -3.76 -9.03 9.73
C SER A 29 -4.26 -10.22 10.54
N LEU A 30 -3.37 -10.90 11.26
CA LEU A 30 -3.74 -12.06 12.06
C LEU A 30 -4.74 -11.69 13.15
N ARG A 31 -5.66 -12.61 13.41
CA ARG A 31 -6.56 -12.51 14.56
C ARG A 31 -5.75 -12.58 15.85
N GLU A 32 -6.21 -11.90 16.90
CA GLU A 32 -5.51 -11.87 18.20
C GLU A 32 -5.22 -13.28 18.75
N ILE A 33 -6.12 -14.24 18.52
CA ILE A 33 -5.93 -15.63 18.96
C ILE A 33 -4.81 -16.37 18.21
N ALA A 34 -4.50 -15.99 16.97
CA ALA A 34 -3.52 -16.68 16.13
C ALA A 34 -2.08 -16.20 16.41
N VAL A 35 -1.92 -15.00 16.95
CA VAL A 35 -0.62 -14.39 17.28
C VAL A 35 0.15 -15.21 18.31
N PRO A 36 -0.41 -15.56 19.49
CA PRO A 36 0.33 -16.35 20.47
C PRO A 36 0.67 -17.75 19.96
N ILE A 37 -0.18 -18.33 19.09
CA ILE A 37 0.08 -19.62 18.43
C ILE A 37 1.30 -19.50 17.51
N LEU A 38 1.33 -18.48 16.65
CA LEU A 38 2.46 -18.20 15.76
C LEU A 38 3.76 -17.95 16.55
N GLU A 39 3.69 -17.14 17.61
CA GLU A 39 4.85 -16.86 18.46
C GLU A 39 5.37 -18.11 19.16
N ASN A 40 4.47 -19.02 19.56
CA ASN A 40 4.85 -20.31 20.14
C ASN A 40 5.56 -21.19 19.11
N GLU A 41 5.02 -21.30 17.89
CA GLU A 41 5.67 -22.08 16.82
C GLU A 41 7.07 -21.56 16.49
N ILE A 42 7.25 -20.25 16.40
CA ILE A 42 8.56 -19.62 16.16
C ILE A 42 9.56 -20.01 17.26
N LYS A 43 9.12 -20.02 18.53
CA LYS A 43 9.97 -20.39 19.68
C LYS A 43 10.28 -21.88 19.70
N THR A 44 9.27 -22.74 19.54
CA THR A 44 9.40 -24.20 19.59
C THR A 44 10.34 -24.71 18.50
N ARG A 45 10.27 -24.11 17.31
CA ARG A 45 11.11 -24.48 16.15
C ARG A 45 12.47 -23.76 16.13
N ASN A 46 12.76 -22.91 17.12
CA ASN A 46 13.98 -22.11 17.20
C ASN A 46 14.24 -21.27 15.93
N LEU A 47 13.18 -20.68 15.37
CA LEU A 47 13.25 -19.77 14.22
C LEU A 47 13.86 -18.40 14.62
N PRO A 48 14.28 -17.57 13.64
CA PRO A 48 14.93 -16.29 13.93
C PRO A 48 14.12 -15.42 14.90
N LYS A 49 14.77 -14.96 15.98
CA LYS A 49 14.11 -14.23 17.08
C LYS A 49 13.61 -12.86 16.63
N GLU A 50 14.21 -12.31 15.57
CA GLU A 50 13.83 -11.05 14.93
C GLU A 50 12.37 -11.09 14.43
N LEU A 51 11.84 -12.28 14.10
CA LEU A 51 10.45 -12.44 13.71
C LEU A 51 9.47 -12.08 14.83
N LEU A 52 9.81 -12.44 16.08
CA LEU A 52 8.98 -12.11 17.24
C LEU A 52 8.93 -10.60 17.46
N GLU A 53 10.07 -9.92 17.30
CA GLU A 53 10.13 -8.47 17.43
C GLU A 53 9.37 -7.78 16.29
N TRP A 54 9.53 -8.28 15.06
CA TRP A 54 8.79 -7.78 13.91
C TRP A 54 7.27 -7.89 14.08
N ILE A 55 6.76 -9.04 14.55
CA ILE A 55 5.33 -9.24 14.84
C ILE A 55 4.80 -8.18 15.82
N LYS A 56 5.55 -7.90 16.90
CA LYS A 56 5.17 -6.88 17.88
C LYS A 56 5.12 -5.49 17.24
N LEU A 57 6.14 -5.13 16.44
CA LEU A 57 6.20 -3.82 15.78
C LEU A 57 5.05 -3.65 14.78
N GLU A 58 4.78 -4.64 13.94
CA GLU A 58 3.71 -4.61 12.92
C GLU A 58 2.30 -4.50 13.52
N ARG A 59 2.10 -5.05 14.72
CA ARG A 59 0.80 -5.04 15.41
C ARG A 59 0.64 -3.87 16.39
N HIS A 60 1.69 -3.10 16.65
CA HIS A 60 1.63 -1.92 17.51
C HIS A 60 1.10 -0.70 16.74
N PHE A 61 -0.19 -0.76 16.39
CA PHE A 61 -0.86 0.24 15.58
C PHE A 61 -0.86 1.64 16.21
N PHE A 62 -0.59 2.64 15.40
CA PHE A 62 -0.69 4.05 15.76
C PHE A 62 -2.15 4.44 16.03
N LYS A 63 -2.45 5.04 17.18
CA LYS A 63 -3.80 5.43 17.59
C LYS A 63 -3.83 6.84 18.20
N GLY A 64 -5.01 7.46 18.22
CA GLY A 64 -5.22 8.75 18.91
C GLY A 64 -4.28 9.87 18.44
N SER A 65 -3.65 10.53 19.41
CA SER A 65 -2.72 11.65 19.16
C SER A 65 -1.50 11.25 18.35
N GLU A 66 -1.00 10.03 18.53
CA GLU A 66 0.17 9.51 17.83
C GLU A 66 -0.10 9.41 16.31
N LEU A 67 -1.26 8.87 15.95
CA LEU A 67 -1.72 8.83 14.57
C LEU A 67 -1.89 10.24 13.99
N GLY A 68 -2.42 11.18 14.79
CA GLY A 68 -2.54 12.59 14.40
C GLY A 68 -1.19 13.25 14.12
N MET A 69 -0.19 12.99 14.97
CA MET A 69 1.18 13.48 14.78
C MET A 69 1.79 12.93 13.49
N LEU A 70 1.64 11.64 13.22
CA LEU A 70 2.14 11.03 11.98
C LEU A 70 1.49 11.63 10.73
N LYS A 71 0.16 11.82 10.73
CA LYS A 71 -0.53 12.51 9.64
C LYS A 71 0.03 13.91 9.41
N GLY A 72 0.28 14.66 10.49
CA GLY A 72 0.91 15.98 10.41
C GLY A 72 2.33 15.93 9.83
N ARG A 73 3.13 14.94 10.23
CA ARG A 73 4.48 14.73 9.70
C ARG A 73 4.48 14.37 8.21
N ILE A 74 3.58 13.49 7.78
CA ILE A 74 3.42 13.13 6.36
C ILE A 74 3.06 14.37 5.56
N ARG A 75 2.04 15.13 5.99
CA ARG A 75 1.62 16.37 5.32
C ARG A 75 2.77 17.38 5.19
N ASN A 76 3.67 17.45 6.17
CA ASN A 76 4.80 18.37 6.15
C ASN A 76 6.09 17.79 5.56
N SER A 77 6.05 16.58 5.00
CA SER A 77 7.22 15.91 4.40
C SER A 77 7.57 16.50 3.04
N THR A 78 8.82 16.33 2.62
CA THR A 78 9.26 16.71 1.28
C THR A 78 8.58 15.84 0.21
N CYS A 79 8.09 16.46 -0.87
CA CYS A 79 7.51 15.71 -1.98
C CYS A 79 8.56 14.87 -2.70
N SER A 80 8.36 13.54 -2.76
CA SER A 80 9.29 12.62 -3.43
C SER A 80 9.40 12.81 -4.94
N ASN A 81 8.44 13.51 -5.58
CA ASN A 81 8.46 13.76 -7.03
C ASN A 81 9.13 15.08 -7.44
N CYS A 82 9.06 16.13 -6.61
CA CYS A 82 9.61 17.45 -6.96
C CYS A 82 10.55 18.06 -5.91
N ALA A 83 10.83 17.33 -4.83
CA ALA A 83 11.67 17.76 -3.71
C ALA A 83 11.22 19.07 -2.99
N ALA A 84 10.01 19.57 -3.26
CA ALA A 84 9.51 20.79 -2.64
C ALA A 84 9.04 20.52 -1.19
N LYS A 85 9.49 21.37 -0.26
CA LYS A 85 9.14 21.31 1.18
C LYS A 85 7.93 22.18 1.59
N ARG A 86 7.52 23.12 0.74
CA ARG A 86 6.55 24.18 1.10
C ARG A 86 5.09 23.85 0.75
N LYS A 87 4.80 22.63 0.29
CA LYS A 87 3.45 22.25 -0.12
C LYS A 87 3.03 20.98 0.61
N PRO A 88 1.84 20.94 1.21
CA PRO A 88 1.42 19.80 1.98
C PRO A 88 1.31 18.56 1.08
N ILE A 89 1.80 17.43 1.59
CA ILE A 89 1.57 16.12 0.99
C ILE A 89 0.12 15.71 1.24
N MET A 90 -0.52 15.21 0.19
CA MET A 90 -1.89 14.73 0.18
C MET A 90 -1.92 13.34 -0.45
N GLY A 91 -2.93 12.55 -0.09
CA GLY A 91 -3.26 11.31 -0.77
C GLY A 91 -4.00 11.60 -2.08
N PHE A 92 -3.53 10.97 -3.16
CA PHE A 92 -4.16 11.01 -4.47
C PHE A 92 -4.54 9.60 -4.89
N HIS A 93 -5.82 9.40 -5.15
CA HIS A 93 -6.33 8.24 -5.87
C HIS A 93 -6.28 8.56 -7.36
N ILE A 94 -5.49 7.81 -8.10
CA ILE A 94 -5.27 8.00 -9.53
C ILE A 94 -5.76 6.78 -10.27
N HIS A 95 -6.76 6.98 -11.11
CA HIS A 95 -7.20 5.99 -12.08
C HIS A 95 -6.34 6.10 -13.35
N HIS A 96 -5.93 4.95 -13.90
CA HIS A 96 -5.24 4.83 -15.17
C HIS A 96 -6.04 3.91 -16.10
N CYS A 97 -6.46 4.45 -17.24
CA CYS A 97 -7.16 3.70 -18.28
C CYS A 97 -6.46 3.97 -19.62
N SER A 98 -5.98 2.93 -20.31
CA SER A 98 -5.29 3.05 -21.60
C SER A 98 -5.68 1.89 -22.53
N VAL A 99 -5.39 2.01 -23.84
CA VAL A 99 -5.69 0.95 -24.84
C VAL A 99 -5.05 -0.39 -24.50
N TRP A 100 -3.83 -0.34 -23.96
CA TRP A 100 -2.95 -1.50 -23.84
C TRP A 100 -3.01 -2.17 -22.47
N ASN A 101 -3.55 -1.49 -21.46
CA ASN A 101 -3.57 -1.95 -20.09
C ASN A 101 -5.00 -1.97 -19.56
N PHE A 102 -5.31 -3.00 -18.76
CA PHE A 102 -6.52 -2.99 -17.94
C PHE A 102 -6.56 -1.73 -17.05
N PRO A 103 -7.75 -1.19 -16.75
CA PRO A 103 -7.89 -0.12 -15.79
C PRO A 103 -7.18 -0.47 -14.49
N LYS A 104 -6.32 0.43 -14.02
CA LYS A 104 -5.58 0.27 -12.77
C LYS A 104 -5.77 1.51 -11.91
N GLU A 105 -5.77 1.29 -10.62
CA GLU A 105 -5.88 2.35 -9.63
C GLU A 105 -4.59 2.44 -8.82
N MET A 106 -4.25 3.65 -8.40
CA MET A 106 -3.07 3.90 -7.60
C MET A 106 -3.39 4.86 -6.48
N LYS A 107 -2.86 4.59 -5.30
CA LYS A 107 -2.89 5.52 -4.17
C LYS A 107 -1.49 6.06 -3.97
N VAL A 108 -1.28 7.36 -4.11
CA VAL A 108 0.06 7.97 -3.98
C VAL A 108 0.03 9.17 -3.05
N LEU A 109 1.16 9.41 -2.37
CA LEU A 109 1.35 10.54 -1.47
C LEU A 109 2.23 11.59 -2.16
N LEU A 110 1.62 12.68 -2.63
CA LEU A 110 2.31 13.72 -3.40
C LEU A 110 1.89 15.11 -2.92
N CYS A 111 2.72 16.13 -3.21
CA CYS A 111 2.25 17.50 -3.08
C CYS A 111 1.17 17.80 -4.12
N GLU A 112 0.32 18.78 -3.80
CA GLU A 112 -0.84 19.15 -4.61
C GLU A 112 -0.53 19.30 -6.12
N ASN A 113 0.54 20.02 -6.45
CA ASN A 113 0.93 20.25 -7.85
C ASN A 113 1.29 18.94 -8.57
N CYS A 114 2.05 18.06 -7.91
CA CYS A 114 2.49 16.80 -8.51
C CYS A 114 1.31 15.85 -8.68
N GLY A 115 0.45 15.75 -7.66
CA GLY A 115 -0.77 14.94 -7.72
C GLY A 115 -1.74 15.42 -8.81
N LYS A 116 -2.03 16.73 -8.88
CA LYS A 116 -2.87 17.30 -9.95
C LYS A 116 -2.27 17.09 -11.34
N LYS A 117 -0.94 17.25 -11.50
CA LYS A 117 -0.26 16.99 -12.78
C LYS A 117 -0.38 15.52 -13.19
N LEU A 118 -0.21 14.59 -12.25
CA LEU A 118 -0.35 13.16 -12.49
C LEU A 118 -1.81 12.78 -12.83
N ARG A 119 -2.78 13.33 -12.10
CA ARG A 119 -4.22 13.15 -12.37
C ARG A 119 -4.59 13.65 -13.77
N ASN A 120 -4.20 14.88 -14.12
CA ASN A 120 -4.45 15.45 -15.44
C ASN A 120 -3.77 14.67 -16.58
N LYS A 121 -2.57 14.12 -16.35
CA LYS A 121 -1.90 13.25 -17.33
C LYS A 121 -2.76 12.01 -17.60
N ASN A 122 -3.24 11.33 -16.57
CA ASN A 122 -4.06 10.13 -16.71
C ASN A 122 -5.45 10.44 -17.28
N TYR A 123 -6.06 11.56 -16.89
CA TYR A 123 -7.30 12.05 -17.47
C TYR A 123 -7.18 12.22 -18.99
N LYS A 124 -6.10 12.86 -19.47
CA LYS A 124 -5.85 13.02 -20.90
C LYS A 124 -5.70 11.68 -21.61
N ILE A 125 -4.94 10.75 -21.03
CA ILE A 125 -4.76 9.40 -21.58
C ILE A 125 -6.12 8.68 -21.67
N ALA A 126 -6.93 8.72 -20.61
CA ALA A 126 -8.26 8.10 -20.62
C ALA A 126 -9.18 8.74 -21.65
N ALA A 127 -9.16 10.07 -21.77
CA ALA A 127 -9.98 10.84 -22.71
C ALA A 127 -9.63 10.57 -24.19
N THR A 128 -8.35 10.34 -24.51
CA THR A 128 -7.90 10.16 -25.91
C THR A 128 -7.72 8.71 -26.29
N LEU A 129 -7.08 7.92 -25.41
CA LEU A 129 -6.68 6.55 -25.67
C LEU A 129 -7.62 5.54 -25.00
N GLY A 130 -8.33 5.90 -23.93
CA GLY A 130 -9.24 4.97 -23.24
C GLY A 130 -10.35 4.41 -24.16
N TRP A 131 -10.88 5.24 -25.07
CA TRP A 131 -11.94 4.85 -26.01
C TRP A 131 -11.52 3.80 -27.03
N ALA A 132 -10.23 3.78 -27.40
CA ALA A 132 -9.68 2.81 -28.35
C ALA A 132 -9.41 1.43 -27.72
N SER A 133 -9.66 1.25 -26.41
CA SER A 133 -9.64 -0.05 -25.74
C SER A 133 -10.86 -0.90 -26.11
N LYS A 134 -10.71 -2.23 -26.14
CA LYS A 134 -11.81 -3.20 -26.37
C LYS A 134 -13.00 -3.00 -25.41
N THR A 135 -12.75 -2.47 -24.23
CA THR A 135 -13.75 -2.21 -23.17
C THR A 135 -13.98 -0.72 -22.92
N GLY A 136 -13.44 0.17 -23.78
CA GLY A 136 -13.41 1.61 -23.58
C GLY A 136 -14.78 2.26 -23.46
N PHE A 137 -15.78 1.78 -24.22
CA PHE A 137 -17.12 2.34 -24.22
C PHE A 137 -17.82 2.31 -22.85
N LEU A 138 -17.54 1.29 -22.02
CA LEU A 138 -18.08 1.22 -20.65
C LEU A 138 -17.11 1.79 -19.61
N GLN A 139 -15.81 1.57 -19.79
CA GLN A 139 -14.80 1.92 -18.79
C GLN A 139 -14.50 3.42 -18.74
N VAL A 140 -14.52 4.12 -19.88
CA VAL A 140 -14.20 5.54 -19.93
C VAL A 140 -15.31 6.40 -19.31
N PRO A 141 -16.61 6.18 -19.57
CA PRO A 141 -17.66 6.86 -18.85
C PRO A 141 -17.61 6.59 -17.34
N TYR A 142 -17.41 5.34 -16.93
CA TYR A 142 -17.27 4.97 -15.52
C TYR A 142 -16.11 5.73 -14.85
N TYR A 143 -14.96 5.80 -15.51
CA TYR A 143 -13.79 6.56 -15.07
C TYR A 143 -14.12 8.03 -14.80
N PHE A 144 -14.82 8.71 -15.71
CA PHE A 144 -15.14 10.13 -15.49
C PHE A 144 -16.16 10.34 -14.37
N ILE A 145 -17.08 9.39 -14.19
CA ILE A 145 -18.03 9.41 -13.08
C ILE A 145 -17.30 9.21 -11.75
N SER A 146 -16.39 8.24 -11.65
CA SER A 146 -15.61 8.01 -10.41
C SER A 146 -14.74 9.22 -10.08
N GLU A 147 -14.04 9.77 -11.07
CA GLU A 147 -13.23 10.99 -10.93
C GLU A 147 -14.04 12.19 -10.43
N LEU A 148 -15.28 12.34 -10.92
CA LEU A 148 -16.20 13.38 -10.45
C LEU A 148 -16.59 13.16 -8.99
N ILE A 149 -17.01 11.93 -8.62
CA ILE A 149 -17.37 11.59 -7.24
C ILE A 149 -16.19 11.83 -6.29
N ASP A 150 -14.99 11.43 -6.70
CA ASP A 150 -13.79 11.57 -5.88
C ASP A 150 -13.35 13.03 -5.72
N SER A 151 -13.64 13.88 -6.72
CA SER A 151 -13.41 15.32 -6.59
C SER A 151 -14.22 15.94 -5.45
N PHE A 152 -15.46 15.48 -5.23
CA PHE A 152 -16.31 15.93 -4.12
C PHE A 152 -15.86 15.40 -2.75
N LYS A 153 -15.11 14.28 -2.74
CA LYS A 153 -14.66 13.61 -1.50
C LYS A 153 -13.14 13.68 -1.33
N PHE A 154 -12.47 14.59 -2.02
CA PHE A 154 -11.01 14.62 -2.11
C PHE A 154 -10.32 14.63 -0.74
N GLU A 155 -10.76 15.48 0.20
CA GLU A 155 -10.15 15.53 1.54
C GLU A 155 -10.31 14.23 2.31
N LYS A 156 -11.51 13.61 2.23
CA LYS A 156 -11.79 12.32 2.88
C LYS A 156 -10.91 11.22 2.30
N ILE A 157 -10.83 11.14 0.97
CA ILE A 157 -10.01 10.15 0.25
C ILE A 157 -8.52 10.36 0.56
N SER A 158 -8.06 11.60 0.53
CA SER A 158 -6.68 11.96 0.87
C SER A 158 -6.31 11.52 2.29
N ASN A 159 -7.18 11.79 3.26
CA ASN A 159 -6.97 11.35 4.65
C ASN A 159 -6.97 9.83 4.79
N GLN A 160 -7.88 9.15 4.10
CA GLN A 160 -7.93 7.69 4.10
C GLN A 160 -6.65 7.08 3.50
N ILE A 161 -6.14 7.61 2.38
CA ILE A 161 -4.89 7.14 1.79
C ILE A 161 -3.71 7.33 2.74
N ILE A 162 -3.67 8.45 3.49
CA ILE A 162 -2.62 8.67 4.50
C ILE A 162 -2.76 7.67 5.65
N GLU A 163 -3.98 7.37 6.11
CA GLU A 163 -4.24 6.37 7.14
C GLU A 163 -3.84 4.96 6.68
N ASP A 164 -4.27 4.57 5.48
CA ASP A 164 -3.91 3.29 4.84
C ASP A 164 -2.38 3.17 4.75
N PHE A 165 -1.69 4.21 4.30
CA PHE A 165 -0.22 4.24 4.24
C PHE A 165 0.42 4.01 5.62
N ILE A 166 -0.06 4.70 6.67
CA ILE A 166 0.48 4.53 8.02
C ILE A 166 0.23 3.10 8.50
N PHE A 167 -0.97 2.57 8.29
CA PHE A 167 -1.34 1.21 8.68
C PHE A 167 -0.47 0.17 7.97
N GLU A 168 -0.37 0.26 6.64
CA GLU A 168 0.43 -0.64 5.80
C GLU A 168 1.90 -0.63 6.19
N ASN A 169 2.44 0.50 6.64
CA ASN A 169 3.86 0.67 6.97
C ASN A 169 4.13 0.70 8.49
N THR A 170 3.21 0.20 9.32
CA THR A 170 3.31 0.28 10.79
C THR A 170 4.66 -0.23 11.32
N GLY A 171 5.07 -1.46 10.96
CA GLY A 171 6.32 -2.05 11.44
C GLY A 171 7.56 -1.26 11.00
N LEU A 172 7.60 -0.81 9.75
CA LEU A 172 8.71 0.01 9.24
C LEU A 172 8.80 1.36 9.97
N LEU A 173 7.66 2.02 10.20
CA LEU A 173 7.60 3.30 10.91
C LEU A 173 8.01 3.15 12.37
N ARG A 174 7.62 2.03 13.01
CA ARG A 174 8.02 1.71 14.39
C ARG A 174 9.52 1.40 14.49
N GLN A 175 10.06 0.64 13.53
CA GLN A 175 11.45 0.20 13.54
C GLN A 175 12.43 1.34 13.19
N GLN A 176 12.14 2.08 12.12
CA GLN A 176 13.07 3.08 11.57
C GLN A 176 12.87 4.48 12.14
N GLY A 177 11.73 4.70 12.78
CA GLY A 177 11.33 6.01 13.30
C GLY A 177 10.90 6.99 12.20
N ILE A 178 10.43 8.14 12.66
CA ILE A 178 9.83 9.19 11.81
C ILE A 178 10.87 9.82 10.86
N ASP A 179 12.16 9.76 11.18
CA ASP A 179 13.24 10.36 10.39
C ASP A 179 13.40 9.74 8.99
N LYS A 180 12.94 8.50 8.81
CA LYS A 180 12.96 7.81 7.50
C LYS A 180 11.64 7.91 6.75
N MET A 181 10.67 8.69 7.24
CA MET A 181 9.34 8.83 6.64
C MET A 181 9.37 9.21 5.16
N GLU A 182 10.23 10.15 4.76
CA GLU A 182 10.34 10.56 3.35
C GLU A 182 10.80 9.41 2.44
N LYS A 183 11.73 8.57 2.92
CA LYS A 183 12.19 7.38 2.20
C LYS A 183 11.09 6.33 2.07
N ILE A 184 10.32 6.12 3.14
CA ILE A 184 9.19 5.18 3.14
C ILE A 184 8.09 5.68 2.18
N ILE A 185 7.78 6.98 2.17
CA ILE A 185 6.84 7.59 1.20
C ILE A 185 7.34 7.40 -0.23
N GLN A 186 8.64 7.61 -0.49
CA GLN A 186 9.22 7.41 -1.81
C GLN A 186 9.11 5.95 -2.27
N GLN A 187 9.39 5.00 -1.38
CA GLN A 187 9.26 3.57 -1.68
C GLN A 187 7.80 3.17 -1.92
N TYR A 188 6.87 3.67 -1.11
CA TYR A 188 5.45 3.46 -1.29
C TYR A 188 4.97 3.96 -2.65
N ASN A 189 5.28 5.22 -3.00
CA ASN A 189 4.93 5.77 -4.30
C ASN A 189 5.53 4.96 -5.45
N SER A 190 6.79 4.53 -5.31
CA SER A 190 7.45 3.71 -6.31
C SER A 190 6.75 2.36 -6.48
N ASN A 191 6.37 1.68 -5.41
CA ASN A 191 5.64 0.41 -5.47
C ASN A 191 4.27 0.57 -6.13
N GLN A 192 3.53 1.63 -5.78
CA GLN A 192 2.24 1.96 -6.40
C GLN A 192 2.41 2.29 -7.90
N MET A 193 3.55 2.87 -8.28
CA MET A 193 3.89 3.14 -9.66
C MET A 193 4.50 1.94 -10.41
N HIS A 194 5.11 0.97 -9.73
CA HIS A 194 5.73 -0.22 -10.33
C HIS A 194 4.82 -1.44 -10.38
N ALA A 195 3.75 -1.50 -9.58
CA ALA A 195 2.59 -2.36 -9.82
C ALA A 195 1.94 -2.10 -11.22
N GLN A 196 2.44 -1.08 -11.94
CA GLN A 196 2.16 -0.80 -13.34
C GLN A 196 3.01 -1.60 -14.35
N LYS A 197 4.13 -2.25 -14.00
CA LYS A 197 4.88 -3.03 -15.00
C LYS A 197 4.12 -4.33 -15.28
N PRO A 198 3.67 -4.60 -16.52
CA PRO A 198 3.30 -5.96 -16.89
C PRO A 198 4.53 -6.85 -16.69
N GLU A 199 4.34 -8.03 -16.09
CA GLU A 199 5.20 -9.15 -16.42
C GLU A 199 5.07 -9.32 -17.94
N ILE A 200 6.06 -8.83 -18.67
CA ILE A 200 6.30 -9.29 -20.03
C ILE A 200 6.82 -10.70 -19.81
N PRO A 201 6.11 -11.78 -20.21
CA PRO A 201 6.77 -13.05 -20.32
C PRO A 201 7.91 -12.84 -21.31
N SER A 202 9.14 -13.05 -20.87
CA SER A 202 10.30 -13.14 -21.74
C SER A 202 10.11 -14.33 -22.68
N MET A 203 9.40 -14.12 -23.79
CA MET A 203 9.44 -15.00 -24.95
C MET A 203 10.43 -14.43 -25.95
N VAL A 204 11.72 -14.50 -25.62
CA VAL A 204 12.82 -14.73 -26.58
C VAL A 204 14.00 -15.34 -25.80
N ASP A 205 13.82 -16.57 -25.32
CA ASP A 205 14.91 -17.55 -25.14
C ASP A 205 14.50 -18.87 -25.86
N PHE A 206 13.84 -18.69 -27.01
CA PHE A 206 13.66 -19.72 -28.03
C PHE A 206 13.97 -19.07 -29.37
N ILE A 207 15.26 -19.00 -29.69
CA ILE A 207 15.94 -19.34 -30.95
C ILE A 207 17.43 -19.45 -30.60
#